data_AF-A0A1H2DSB8-F1
#
_entry.id   AF-A0A1H2DSB8-F1
#
_cell.length_a   1.000
_cell.length_b   1.000
_cell.length_c   1.000
_cell.angle_alpha   90.00
_cell.angle_beta   90.00
_cell.angle_gamma   90.00
#
_symmetry.space_group_name_H-M   'P 1'
#
loop_
_entity.id
_entity.type
_entity.pdbx_description
1 polymer ?
#
loop_
_entity_poly.entity_id
_entity_poly.type
_entity_poly.pdbx_seq_one_letter_code
_entity_poly.pdbx_strand_id
1 'polypeptide(L)'
;MSLFKIQCWLFILLAGTTITSHTWIPPYEQNGSELLTSHWQYKVLGNSQVDLTSTGFTLFSNNATTITSIYQNIPEVTPGTILLLSADVKCNDVIAGEKPWNQARLLLLQADEKKERWDLATVIVSLTGTHDWKNYQGIFTVSPETQSIRIIAQLSQATGSLQVNNIKLYPVRETRMFTMTRNITLSAWGIFFLLLTGSWLFNNKHSIFMRLLLVCTFISIIAGTTFPGDTKNQVSDEVKTHFHTQSESPKATILWDLSKIWHFCSFLLLGLIIALMMTQEPLSRVIFIVFSLGAGTELAQLYIEGRTPLVTDFFIDAIGGIIGIILINIFYIKHNSDKPSY
;
A
#
# COMPACT_ATOMS: atom_id res chain seq x y z
N MET A 1 36.83 5.86 8.15
CA MET A 1 36.00 4.73 7.69
C MET A 1 35.83 4.85 6.18
N SER A 2 35.86 3.77 5.38
CA SER A 2 35.65 3.92 3.92
C SER A 2 34.24 4.45 3.64
N LEU A 3 34.07 5.26 2.58
CA LEU A 3 32.79 5.88 2.21
C LEU A 3 31.66 4.84 2.11
N PHE A 4 31.97 3.66 1.56
CA PHE A 4 31.03 2.53 1.49
C PHE A 4 30.54 2.06 2.86
N LYS A 5 31.45 1.93 3.85
CA LYS A 5 31.06 1.55 5.22
C LYS A 5 30.13 2.60 5.83
N ILE A 6 30.39 3.89 5.59
CA ILE A 6 29.52 4.98 6.07
C ILE A 6 28.12 4.84 5.46
N GLN A 7 28.02 4.60 4.16
CA GLN A 7 26.74 4.39 3.47
C GLN A 7 25.96 3.18 4.03
N CYS A 8 26.64 2.07 4.31
CA CYS A 8 26.00 0.91 4.95
C CYS A 8 25.45 1.24 6.35
N TRP A 9 26.25 1.92 7.17
CA TRP A 9 25.82 2.30 8.52
C TRP A 9 24.64 3.29 8.50
N LEU A 10 24.68 4.28 7.59
CA LEU A 10 23.57 5.21 7.41
C LEU A 10 22.29 4.49 6.99
N PHE A 11 22.38 3.53 6.06
CA PHE A 11 21.23 2.73 5.64
C PHE A 11 20.62 1.96 6.82
N ILE A 12 21.44 1.25 7.60
CA ILE A 12 20.98 0.46 8.75
C ILE A 12 20.31 1.38 9.79
N LEU A 13 20.93 2.52 10.10
CA LEU A 13 20.39 3.48 11.06
C LEU A 13 19.06 4.05 10.58
N LEU A 14 18.97 4.42 9.29
CA LEU A 14 17.77 5.01 8.72
C LEU A 14 16.63 3.98 8.65
N ALA A 15 16.91 2.76 8.23
CA ALA A 15 15.95 1.66 8.22
C ALA A 15 15.45 1.33 9.64
N GLY A 16 16.36 1.19 10.60
CA GLY A 16 16.01 0.95 12.00
C GLY A 16 15.15 2.07 12.55
N THR A 17 15.56 3.33 12.36
CA THR A 17 14.81 4.51 12.82
C THR A 17 13.41 4.53 12.22
N THR A 18 13.28 4.29 10.90
CA THR A 18 12.00 4.26 10.18
C THR A 18 11.03 3.25 10.80
N ILE A 19 11.50 2.03 11.06
CA ILE A 19 10.67 0.96 11.65
C ILE A 19 10.29 1.30 13.10
N THR A 20 11.26 1.74 13.92
CA THR A 20 11.00 2.06 15.33
C THR A 20 10.06 3.26 15.47
N SER A 21 10.23 4.28 14.64
CA SER A 21 9.41 5.49 14.70
C SER A 21 7.99 5.22 14.21
N HIS A 22 7.81 4.39 13.17
CA HIS A 22 6.49 4.02 12.68
C HIS A 22 5.73 3.14 13.69
N THR A 23 6.44 2.28 14.42
CA THR A 23 5.80 1.38 15.39
C THR A 23 5.43 2.07 16.71
N TRP A 24 6.21 3.07 17.14
CA TRP A 24 6.06 3.65 18.49
C TRP A 24 5.36 5.01 18.50
N ILE A 25 5.35 5.74 17.37
CA ILE A 25 4.73 7.06 17.31
C ILE A 25 3.29 6.89 16.79
N PRO A 26 2.27 7.16 17.61
CA PRO A 26 0.89 7.02 17.17
C PRO A 26 0.60 8.02 16.05
N PRO A 27 0.10 7.56 14.89
CA PRO A 27 -0.15 8.43 13.76
C PRO A 27 -1.29 9.41 14.02
N TYR A 28 -2.28 8.99 14.80
CA TYR A 28 -3.52 9.72 15.03
C TYR A 28 -3.84 9.88 16.51
N GLU A 29 -4.43 11.02 16.85
CA GLU A 29 -5.05 11.27 18.14
C GLU A 29 -6.51 11.70 17.97
N GLN A 30 -7.34 11.36 18.94
CA GLN A 30 -8.76 11.74 18.95
C GLN A 30 -8.91 13.27 19.01
N ASN A 31 -9.75 13.81 18.12
CA ASN A 31 -9.97 15.25 17.95
C ASN A 31 -11.45 15.66 18.08
N GLY A 32 -12.29 14.82 18.67
CA GLY A 32 -13.71 15.10 18.89
C GLY A 32 -14.44 13.97 19.60
N SER A 33 -15.75 14.11 19.75
CA SER A 33 -16.61 13.13 20.43
C SER A 33 -16.90 11.89 19.57
N GLU A 34 -17.40 10.83 20.22
CA GLU A 34 -17.98 9.67 19.53
C GLU A 34 -19.09 10.12 18.57
N LEU A 35 -19.09 9.56 17.36
CA LEU A 35 -20.10 9.84 16.34
C LEU A 35 -21.20 8.76 16.30
N LEU A 36 -20.94 7.55 16.79
CA LEU A 36 -21.94 6.49 16.85
C LEU A 36 -22.97 6.76 17.95
N THR A 37 -24.19 6.29 17.71
CA THR A 37 -25.28 6.34 18.69
C THR A 37 -25.74 4.92 19.05
N SER A 38 -26.64 4.81 20.03
CA SER A 38 -27.28 3.53 20.36
C SER A 38 -28.30 3.04 19.31
N HIS A 39 -28.67 3.87 18.33
CA HIS A 39 -29.74 3.56 17.37
C HIS A 39 -29.20 2.88 16.11
N TRP A 40 -29.34 1.57 16.05
CA TRP A 40 -28.96 0.77 14.88
C TRP A 40 -30.19 0.32 14.09
N GLN A 41 -30.06 0.32 12.77
CA GLN A 41 -31.06 -0.22 11.85
C GLN A 41 -30.54 -1.55 11.29
N TYR A 42 -31.41 -2.50 11.01
CA TYR A 42 -31.00 -3.79 10.44
C TYR A 42 -31.89 -4.22 9.30
N LYS A 43 -31.31 -4.98 8.38
CA LYS A 43 -32.00 -5.61 7.26
C LYS A 43 -31.74 -7.11 7.33
N VAL A 44 -32.81 -7.86 7.51
CA VAL A 44 -32.80 -9.31 7.69
C VAL A 44 -33.77 -9.92 6.68
N LEU A 45 -33.33 -10.99 6.02
CA LEU A 45 -34.14 -11.74 5.06
C LEU A 45 -34.10 -13.23 5.42
N GLY A 46 -35.24 -13.90 5.32
CA GLY A 46 -35.38 -15.33 5.63
C GLY A 46 -35.15 -15.64 7.10
N ASN A 47 -34.51 -16.78 7.39
CA ASN A 47 -34.25 -17.30 8.74
C ASN A 47 -32.95 -16.73 9.37
N SER A 48 -32.53 -15.55 8.93
CA SER A 48 -31.38 -14.86 9.51
C SER A 48 -31.77 -14.12 10.78
N GLN A 49 -30.80 -13.84 11.65
CA GLN A 49 -31.05 -13.21 12.95
C GLN A 49 -30.03 -12.10 13.22
N VAL A 50 -30.49 -11.07 13.93
CA VAL A 50 -29.66 -9.98 14.45
C VAL A 50 -29.99 -9.83 15.92
N ASP A 51 -29.01 -10.12 16.77
CA ASP A 51 -29.13 -10.00 18.23
C ASP A 51 -28.31 -8.81 18.70
N LEU A 52 -28.99 -7.85 19.33
CA LEU A 52 -28.34 -6.69 19.95
C LEU A 52 -27.88 -7.06 21.36
N THR A 53 -26.69 -6.61 21.72
CA THR A 53 -26.12 -6.71 23.07
C THR A 53 -25.87 -5.30 23.62
N SER A 54 -25.52 -5.18 24.90
CA SER A 54 -25.21 -3.89 25.52
C SER A 54 -24.02 -3.15 24.88
N THR A 55 -23.12 -3.88 24.22
CA THR A 55 -21.85 -3.35 23.69
C THR A 55 -21.64 -3.58 22.21
N GLY A 56 -22.63 -4.13 21.50
CA GLY A 56 -22.45 -4.62 20.15
C GLY A 56 -23.62 -5.45 19.63
N PHE A 57 -23.35 -6.31 18.65
CA PHE A 57 -24.37 -7.12 18.00
C PHE A 57 -23.81 -8.42 17.42
N THR A 58 -24.70 -9.40 17.23
CA THR A 58 -24.43 -10.66 16.55
C THR A 58 -25.32 -10.79 15.32
N LEU A 59 -24.72 -11.06 14.17
CA LEU A 59 -25.41 -11.42 12.94
C LEU A 59 -25.29 -12.93 12.75
N PHE A 60 -26.38 -13.58 12.41
CA PHE A 60 -26.41 -14.98 12.04
C PHE A 60 -27.15 -15.14 10.71
N SER A 61 -26.59 -15.96 9.82
CA SER A 61 -27.23 -16.34 8.56
C SER A 61 -26.95 -17.80 8.28
N ASN A 62 -27.99 -18.54 7.87
CA ASN A 62 -27.87 -19.88 7.32
C ASN A 62 -28.10 -19.91 5.80
N ASN A 63 -28.27 -18.75 5.17
CA ASN A 63 -28.60 -18.64 3.75
C ASN A 63 -27.54 -17.84 3.00
N ALA A 64 -26.82 -18.54 2.11
CA ALA A 64 -25.76 -17.98 1.27
C ALA A 64 -26.28 -17.08 0.12
N THR A 65 -27.59 -16.92 -0.05
CA THR A 65 -28.17 -16.07 -1.12
C THR A 65 -28.67 -14.72 -0.61
N THR A 66 -28.83 -14.58 0.71
CA THR A 66 -29.36 -13.36 1.34
C THR A 66 -28.27 -12.55 2.00
N ILE A 67 -28.53 -11.26 2.19
CA ILE A 67 -27.66 -10.36 2.95
C ILE A 67 -28.34 -10.10 4.28
N THR A 68 -27.59 -10.31 5.36
CA THR A 68 -27.99 -9.96 6.72
C THR A 68 -27.07 -8.84 7.17
N SER A 69 -27.64 -7.67 7.46
CA SER A 69 -26.84 -6.50 7.81
C SER A 69 -27.45 -5.68 8.93
N ILE A 70 -26.57 -5.01 9.66
CA ILE A 70 -26.90 -3.97 10.62
C ILE A 70 -26.08 -2.73 10.27
N TYR A 71 -26.69 -1.56 10.36
CA TYR A 71 -26.07 -0.32 9.94
C TYR A 71 -26.56 0.88 10.75
N GLN A 72 -25.74 1.93 10.75
CA GLN A 72 -26.06 3.22 11.33
C GLN A 72 -25.65 4.31 10.34
N ASN A 73 -26.56 5.25 10.09
CA ASN A 73 -26.32 6.43 9.25
C ASN A 73 -25.83 7.58 10.13
N ILE A 74 -24.86 8.32 9.61
CA ILE A 74 -24.28 9.52 10.22
C ILE A 74 -24.48 10.65 9.20
N PRO A 75 -25.53 11.48 9.38
CA PRO A 75 -26.01 12.39 8.34
C PRO A 75 -25.19 13.67 8.20
N GLU A 76 -24.35 14.02 9.17
CA GLU A 76 -23.55 15.25 9.15
C GLU A 76 -22.09 14.92 9.43
N VAL A 77 -21.27 14.94 8.38
CA VAL A 77 -19.82 14.77 8.53
C VAL A 77 -19.10 15.83 7.71
N THR A 78 -18.18 16.55 8.35
CA THR A 78 -17.43 17.61 7.69
C THR A 78 -16.42 17.00 6.71
N PRO A 79 -16.43 17.40 5.41
CA PRO A 79 -15.43 16.93 4.46
C PRO A 79 -14.00 17.26 4.90
N GLY A 80 -13.05 16.38 4.57
CA GLY A 80 -11.66 16.46 5.01
C GLY A 80 -11.41 15.98 6.45
N THR A 81 -12.45 15.66 7.21
CA THR A 81 -12.29 15.00 8.52
C THR A 81 -11.67 13.62 8.34
N ILE A 82 -10.73 13.26 9.21
CA ILE A 82 -10.20 11.89 9.28
C ILE A 82 -10.96 11.16 10.37
N LEU A 83 -11.49 9.98 10.05
CA LEU A 83 -12.25 9.15 10.97
C LEU A 83 -11.49 7.87 11.29
N LEU A 84 -11.47 7.49 12.57
CA LEU A 84 -11.03 6.18 13.05
C LEU A 84 -12.25 5.36 13.43
N LEU A 85 -12.50 4.28 12.69
CA LEU A 85 -13.46 3.24 13.06
C LEU A 85 -12.69 2.07 13.67
N SER A 86 -13.03 1.69 14.90
CA SER A 86 -12.49 0.51 15.57
C SER A 86 -13.60 -0.37 16.11
N ALA A 87 -13.42 -1.68 16.05
CA ALA A 87 -14.32 -2.65 16.67
C ALA A 87 -13.58 -3.95 16.99
N ASP A 88 -14.03 -4.63 18.03
CA ASP A 88 -13.67 -6.02 18.29
C ASP A 88 -14.60 -6.91 17.46
N VAL A 89 -14.02 -7.81 16.67
CA VAL A 89 -14.76 -8.66 15.74
C VAL A 89 -14.38 -10.12 15.97
N LYS A 90 -15.40 -10.98 15.95
CA LYS A 90 -15.29 -12.43 16.00
C LYS A 90 -16.21 -13.03 14.94
N CYS A 91 -15.82 -14.14 14.34
CA CYS A 91 -16.72 -14.88 13.46
C CYS A 91 -16.58 -16.39 13.66
N ASN A 92 -17.68 -17.12 13.45
CA ASN A 92 -17.69 -18.57 13.52
C ASN A 92 -18.33 -19.15 12.27
N ASP A 93 -17.64 -20.12 11.68
CA ASP A 93 -18.03 -20.95 10.54
C ASP A 93 -18.58 -20.13 9.37
N VAL A 94 -17.91 -19.02 9.06
CA VAL A 94 -18.31 -18.15 7.95
C VAL A 94 -17.94 -18.80 6.63
N ILE A 95 -18.93 -19.25 5.86
CA ILE A 95 -18.70 -19.80 4.53
C ILE A 95 -18.95 -18.71 3.51
N ALA A 96 -17.92 -18.39 2.72
CA ALA A 96 -18.01 -17.40 1.67
C ALA A 96 -18.98 -17.81 0.56
N GLY A 97 -19.62 -16.83 -0.06
CA GLY A 97 -20.40 -17.03 -1.28
C GLY A 97 -19.55 -16.97 -2.55
N GLU A 98 -20.23 -16.88 -3.69
CA GLU A 98 -19.58 -16.93 -5.02
C GLU A 98 -18.58 -15.80 -5.28
N LYS A 99 -18.90 -14.58 -4.85
CA LYS A 99 -18.07 -13.40 -5.15
C LYS A 99 -17.05 -13.12 -4.05
N PRO A 100 -15.89 -12.51 -4.35
CA PRO A 100 -14.87 -12.22 -3.34
C PRO A 100 -15.35 -11.36 -2.16
N TRP A 101 -16.42 -10.58 -2.35
CA TRP A 101 -17.01 -9.76 -1.31
C TRP A 101 -18.17 -10.44 -0.54
N ASN A 102 -18.51 -11.69 -0.90
CA ASN A 102 -19.55 -12.47 -0.25
C ASN A 102 -18.99 -13.18 0.99
N GLN A 103 -18.88 -12.45 2.09
CA GLN A 103 -18.29 -12.90 3.33
C GLN A 103 -18.76 -12.02 4.50
N ALA A 104 -18.26 -12.29 5.71
CA ALA A 104 -18.51 -11.45 6.88
C ALA A 104 -17.69 -10.17 6.79
N ARG A 105 -18.32 -9.00 6.92
CA ARG A 105 -17.66 -7.70 6.66
C ARG A 105 -18.08 -6.63 7.66
N LEU A 106 -17.14 -5.75 8.00
CA LEU A 106 -17.39 -4.47 8.68
C LEU A 106 -16.83 -3.35 7.81
N LEU A 107 -17.68 -2.37 7.51
CA LEU A 107 -17.47 -1.35 6.49
C LEU A 107 -17.83 0.06 6.99
N LEU A 108 -17.17 1.07 6.44
CA LEU A 108 -17.55 2.48 6.47
C LEU A 108 -17.80 2.92 5.03
N LEU A 109 -19.03 3.26 4.70
CA LEU A 109 -19.43 3.67 3.35
C LEU A 109 -19.72 5.17 3.34
N GLN A 110 -19.05 5.89 2.45
CA GLN A 110 -19.33 7.31 2.21
C GLN A 110 -20.42 7.41 1.12
N ALA A 111 -21.33 8.38 1.24
CA ALA A 111 -22.38 8.62 0.27
C ALA A 111 -22.49 10.12 -0.07
N ASP A 112 -22.71 10.38 -1.35
CA ASP A 112 -23.10 11.70 -1.88
C ASP A 112 -24.64 11.78 -2.04
N GLU A 113 -25.17 12.88 -2.56
CA GLU A 113 -26.63 13.06 -2.79
C GLU A 113 -27.27 11.99 -3.67
N LYS A 114 -26.48 11.36 -4.55
CA LYS A 114 -26.98 10.54 -5.66
C LYS A 114 -26.69 9.06 -5.47
N LYS A 115 -25.60 8.69 -4.80
CA LYS A 115 -25.15 7.30 -4.67
C LYS A 115 -24.16 7.05 -3.53
N GLU A 116 -24.05 5.78 -3.19
CA GLU A 116 -22.99 5.24 -2.34
C GLU A 116 -21.66 5.18 -3.11
N ARG A 117 -20.57 5.60 -2.45
CA ARG A 117 -19.21 5.70 -3.00
C ARG A 117 -18.40 4.44 -2.73
N TRP A 118 -18.71 3.38 -3.47
CA TRP A 118 -17.99 2.11 -3.42
C TRP A 118 -16.59 2.17 -4.07
N ASP A 119 -16.26 3.26 -4.76
CA ASP A 119 -14.95 3.58 -5.31
C ASP A 119 -13.91 3.97 -4.25
N LEU A 120 -14.36 4.33 -3.04
CA LEU A 120 -13.49 4.72 -1.94
C LEU A 120 -13.12 3.51 -1.06
N ALA A 121 -12.07 3.66 -0.24
CA ALA A 121 -11.75 2.70 0.79
C ALA A 121 -12.92 2.58 1.78
N THR A 122 -13.50 1.37 1.87
CA THR A 122 -14.72 1.13 2.67
C THR A 122 -14.58 -0.02 3.65
N VAL A 123 -13.61 -0.92 3.48
CA VAL A 123 -13.54 -2.20 4.23
C VAL A 123 -12.57 -2.12 5.40
N ILE A 124 -13.07 -2.30 6.62
CA ILE A 124 -12.24 -2.43 7.82
C ILE A 124 -11.76 -3.87 7.94
N VAL A 125 -12.69 -4.82 7.78
CA VAL A 125 -12.38 -6.24 7.87
C VAL A 125 -13.33 -7.06 7.00
N SER A 126 -12.80 -8.15 6.44
CA SER A 126 -13.49 -9.15 5.62
C SER A 126 -13.00 -10.54 6.07
N LEU A 127 -13.89 -11.39 6.59
CA LEU A 127 -13.55 -12.67 7.24
C LEU A 127 -14.31 -13.86 6.65
N THR A 128 -13.62 -14.99 6.62
CA THR A 128 -14.16 -16.33 6.30
C THR A 128 -13.64 -17.34 7.31
N GLY A 129 -14.32 -18.47 7.48
CA GLY A 129 -13.99 -19.46 8.50
C GLY A 129 -14.31 -18.98 9.92
N THR A 130 -13.47 -19.40 10.86
CA THR A 130 -13.63 -19.15 12.30
C THR A 130 -12.43 -18.38 12.82
N HIS A 131 -12.70 -17.22 13.42
CA HIS A 131 -11.70 -16.34 14.01
C HIS A 131 -12.17 -15.88 15.37
N ASP A 132 -11.32 -16.01 16.39
CA ASP A 132 -11.62 -15.48 17.72
C ASP A 132 -11.51 -13.96 17.77
N TRP A 133 -11.91 -13.37 18.89
CA TRP A 133 -11.92 -11.92 19.09
C TRP A 133 -10.59 -11.26 18.73
N LYS A 134 -10.66 -10.30 17.79
CA LYS A 134 -9.55 -9.44 17.42
C LYS A 134 -10.06 -8.01 17.21
N ASN A 135 -9.27 -7.04 17.64
CA ASN A 135 -9.54 -5.63 17.35
C ASN A 135 -9.13 -5.29 15.91
N TYR A 136 -10.06 -4.71 15.16
CA TYR A 136 -9.84 -4.20 13.81
C TYR A 136 -10.04 -2.69 13.80
N GLN A 137 -9.27 -2.01 12.94
CA GLN A 137 -9.23 -0.55 12.86
C GLN A 137 -9.14 -0.14 11.40
N GLY A 138 -9.87 0.91 11.03
CA GLY A 138 -9.77 1.55 9.72
C GLY A 138 -9.72 3.07 9.86
N ILE A 139 -8.86 3.69 9.07
CA ILE A 139 -8.75 5.15 8.96
C ILE A 139 -9.36 5.59 7.64
N PHE A 140 -10.24 6.58 7.69
CA PHE A 140 -11.00 7.05 6.53
C PHE A 140 -10.97 8.56 6.46
N THR A 141 -10.50 9.10 5.34
CA THR A 141 -10.61 10.53 5.04
C THR A 141 -11.95 10.79 4.36
N VAL A 142 -12.73 11.72 4.89
CA VAL A 142 -14.04 12.08 4.36
C VAL A 142 -13.85 12.88 3.08
N SER A 143 -14.31 12.33 1.96
CA SER A 143 -14.15 12.94 0.63
C SER A 143 -14.93 14.26 0.53
N PRO A 144 -14.44 15.28 -0.23
CA PRO A 144 -15.11 16.57 -0.43
C PRO A 144 -16.61 16.50 -0.79
N GLU A 145 -17.00 15.46 -1.52
CA GLU A 145 -18.36 15.26 -2.04
C GLU A 145 -19.26 14.46 -1.08
N THR A 146 -18.73 14.02 0.06
CA THR A 146 -19.46 13.18 1.01
C THR A 146 -20.41 14.03 1.86
N GLN A 147 -21.67 13.60 1.90
CA GLN A 147 -22.69 14.23 2.75
C GLN A 147 -23.03 13.37 3.96
N SER A 148 -23.01 12.05 3.78
CA SER A 148 -23.32 11.12 4.86
C SER A 148 -22.40 9.92 4.85
N ILE A 149 -22.29 9.29 6.01
CA ILE A 149 -21.51 8.08 6.20
C ILE A 149 -22.41 7.00 6.78
N ARG A 150 -22.21 5.77 6.34
CA ARG A 150 -22.92 4.60 6.87
C ARG A 150 -21.91 3.58 7.37
N ILE A 151 -22.03 3.21 8.63
CA ILE A 151 -21.30 2.07 9.19
C ILE A 151 -22.15 0.83 8.97
N ILE A 152 -21.57 -0.23 8.40
CA ILE A 152 -22.29 -1.45 8.04
C ILE A 152 -21.51 -2.65 8.53
N ALA A 153 -22.13 -3.50 9.34
CA ALA A 153 -21.69 -4.87 9.53
C ALA A 153 -22.65 -5.81 8.80
N GLN A 154 -22.11 -6.79 8.08
CA GLN A 154 -22.93 -7.66 7.25
C GLN A 154 -22.35 -9.06 7.06
N LEU A 155 -23.23 -10.04 6.96
CA LEU A 155 -23.01 -11.32 6.29
C LEU A 155 -23.54 -11.17 4.86
N SER A 156 -22.64 -10.88 3.92
CA SER A 156 -23.01 -10.66 2.52
C SER A 156 -23.09 -11.99 1.78
N GLN A 157 -24.28 -12.51 1.50
CA GLN A 157 -24.46 -13.76 0.74
C GLN A 157 -23.54 -14.88 1.27
N ALA A 158 -23.50 -14.99 2.59
CA ALA A 158 -22.61 -15.87 3.33
C ALA A 158 -23.38 -16.48 4.51
N THR A 159 -22.96 -17.67 4.94
CA THR A 159 -23.50 -18.33 6.12
C THR A 159 -22.55 -18.18 7.31
N GLY A 160 -23.00 -18.56 8.50
CA GLY A 160 -22.22 -18.51 9.74
C GLY A 160 -22.66 -17.36 10.64
N SER A 161 -21.74 -16.93 11.52
CA SER A 161 -22.01 -15.84 12.46
C SER A 161 -20.90 -14.78 12.46
N LEU A 162 -21.30 -13.52 12.61
CA LEU A 162 -20.42 -12.37 12.80
C LEU A 162 -20.82 -11.67 14.09
N GLN A 163 -19.89 -11.53 15.02
CA GLN A 163 -20.07 -10.84 16.29
C GLN A 163 -19.19 -9.60 16.28
N VAL A 164 -19.75 -8.46 16.67
CA VAL A 164 -19.04 -7.18 16.73
C VAL A 164 -19.33 -6.54 18.08
N ASN A 165 -18.28 -6.13 18.79
CA ASN A 165 -18.34 -5.46 20.08
C ASN A 165 -17.45 -4.22 20.12
N ASN A 166 -17.73 -3.33 21.06
CA ASN A 166 -16.93 -2.13 21.33
C ASN A 166 -16.69 -1.27 20.08
N ILE A 167 -17.72 -1.17 19.23
CA ILE A 167 -17.64 -0.37 18.01
C ILE A 167 -17.59 1.12 18.36
N LYS A 168 -16.61 1.82 17.79
CA LYS A 168 -16.32 3.22 18.07
C LYS A 168 -15.94 3.95 16.80
N LEU A 169 -16.43 5.17 16.63
CA LEU A 169 -16.09 6.05 15.53
C LEU A 169 -15.76 7.45 16.07
N TYR A 170 -14.50 7.85 15.91
CA TYR A 170 -14.06 9.18 16.33
C TYR A 170 -13.46 9.96 15.16
N PRO A 171 -13.68 11.29 15.12
CA PRO A 171 -12.80 12.14 14.36
C PRO A 171 -11.42 12.16 15.01
N VAL A 172 -10.39 12.01 14.18
CA VAL A 172 -8.99 12.03 14.57
C VAL A 172 -8.23 13.08 13.77
N ARG A 173 -7.05 13.44 14.25
CA ARG A 173 -6.09 14.25 13.51
C ARG A 173 -4.72 13.60 13.56
N GLU A 174 -3.90 13.86 12.55
CA GLU A 174 -2.50 13.45 12.61
C GLU A 174 -1.81 14.10 13.81
N THR A 175 -1.04 13.32 14.56
CA THR A 175 -0.25 13.88 15.66
C THR A 175 0.89 14.71 15.06
N ARG A 176 1.18 15.87 15.67
CA ARG A 176 2.29 16.73 15.24
C ARG A 176 3.62 15.96 15.21
N MET A 177 3.82 15.08 16.19
CA MET A 177 5.01 14.22 16.29
C MET A 177 5.11 13.25 15.10
N PHE A 178 4.01 12.62 14.71
CA PHE A 178 3.99 11.75 13.54
C PHE A 178 4.27 12.51 12.26
N THR A 179 3.60 13.65 12.01
CA THR A 179 3.82 14.46 10.81
C THR A 179 5.28 14.94 10.71
N MET A 180 5.87 15.39 11.82
CA MET A 180 7.30 15.76 11.86
C MET A 180 8.21 14.57 11.55
N THR A 181 7.96 13.43 12.20
CA THR A 181 8.73 12.20 11.99
C THR A 181 8.66 11.73 10.54
N ARG A 182 7.46 11.70 9.96
CA ARG A 182 7.23 11.39 8.54
C ARG A 182 8.11 12.28 7.67
N ASN A 183 7.99 13.60 7.81
CA ASN A 183 8.67 14.54 6.94
C ASN A 183 10.20 14.45 7.10
N ILE A 184 10.70 14.31 8.32
CA ILE A 184 12.14 14.12 8.58
C ILE A 184 12.63 12.82 7.97
N THR A 185 11.91 11.72 8.17
CA THR A 185 12.30 10.39 7.67
C THR A 185 12.29 10.34 6.15
N LEU A 186 11.23 10.84 5.51
CA LEU A 186 11.16 10.93 4.04
C LEU A 186 12.25 11.83 3.47
N SER A 187 12.51 12.98 4.11
CA SER A 187 13.61 13.87 3.71
C SER A 187 14.98 13.18 3.86
N ALA A 188 15.18 12.43 4.94
CA ALA A 188 16.40 11.68 5.19
C ALA A 188 16.62 10.56 4.14
N TRP A 189 15.56 9.84 3.75
CA TRP A 189 15.62 8.90 2.63
C TRP A 189 15.97 9.58 1.31
N GLY A 190 15.33 10.72 1.00
CA GLY A 190 15.65 11.50 -0.18
C GLY A 190 17.12 11.94 -0.22
N ILE A 191 17.63 12.48 0.90
CA ILE A 191 19.05 12.87 1.03
C ILE A 191 19.96 11.64 0.90
N PHE A 192 19.62 10.52 1.54
CA PHE A 192 20.41 9.29 1.46
C PHE A 192 20.51 8.79 0.02
N PHE A 193 19.42 8.77 -0.73
CA PHE A 193 19.44 8.35 -2.12
C PHE A 193 20.19 9.33 -3.04
N LEU A 194 20.09 10.64 -2.78
CA LEU A 194 20.92 11.65 -3.44
C LEU A 194 22.41 11.47 -3.12
N LEU A 195 22.76 11.08 -1.90
CA LEU A 195 24.15 10.77 -1.53
C LEU A 195 24.64 9.46 -2.15
N LEU A 196 23.77 8.46 -2.29
CA LEU A 196 24.09 7.23 -2.99
C LEU A 196 24.41 7.51 -4.46
N THR A 197 23.53 8.23 -5.16
CA THR A 197 23.59 8.41 -6.62
C THR A 197 24.34 9.66 -7.09
N GLY A 198 24.41 10.68 -6.26
CA GLY A 198 24.86 12.03 -6.61
C GLY A 198 26.34 12.11 -6.97
N SER A 199 27.20 11.30 -6.35
CA SER A 199 28.63 11.25 -6.72
C SER A 199 28.85 10.91 -8.19
N TRP A 200 27.91 10.22 -8.85
CA TRP A 200 28.00 9.84 -10.26
C TRP A 200 27.36 10.86 -11.20
N LEU A 201 26.38 11.61 -10.73
CA LEU A 201 25.79 12.72 -11.49
C LEU A 201 26.82 13.84 -11.76
N PHE A 202 27.74 14.07 -10.83
CA PHE A 202 28.74 15.13 -10.94
C PHE A 202 30.11 14.66 -11.47
N ASN A 203 30.27 13.37 -11.77
CA ASN A 203 31.54 12.85 -12.29
C ASN A 203 31.70 13.16 -13.79
N ASN A 204 32.67 14.01 -14.13
CA ASN A 204 32.95 14.49 -15.49
C ASN A 204 33.33 13.41 -16.51
N LYS A 205 33.61 12.18 -16.06
CA LYS A 205 33.96 11.05 -16.94
C LYS A 205 32.77 10.43 -17.67
N HIS A 206 31.52 10.67 -17.24
CA HIS A 206 30.33 10.09 -17.88
C HIS A 206 29.66 11.06 -18.84
N SER A 207 29.09 10.51 -19.93
CA SER A 207 28.33 11.29 -20.91
C SER A 207 27.10 11.93 -20.26
N ILE A 208 26.71 13.11 -20.76
CA ILE A 208 25.54 13.84 -20.27
C ILE A 208 24.25 13.02 -20.42
N PHE A 209 24.17 12.20 -21.48
CA PHE A 209 23.05 11.30 -21.74
C PHE A 209 22.84 10.27 -20.62
N MET A 210 23.90 9.60 -20.16
CA MET A 210 23.78 8.59 -19.09
C MET A 210 23.37 9.21 -17.77
N ARG A 211 23.83 10.43 -17.48
CA ARG A 211 23.41 11.18 -16.29
C ARG A 211 21.94 11.54 -16.35
N LEU A 212 21.47 12.05 -17.49
CA LEU A 212 20.07 12.37 -17.69
C LEU A 212 19.20 11.11 -17.55
N LEU A 213 19.62 9.99 -18.15
CA LEU A 213 18.91 8.72 -18.06
C LEU A 213 18.83 8.20 -16.61
N LEU A 214 19.92 8.34 -15.83
CA LEU A 214 19.93 8.01 -14.40
C LEU A 214 18.94 8.88 -13.62
N VAL A 215 18.95 10.20 -13.85
CA VAL A 215 18.02 11.15 -13.20
C VAL A 215 16.57 10.81 -13.55
N CYS A 216 16.26 10.59 -14.83
CA CYS A 216 14.92 10.22 -15.26
C CYS A 216 14.44 8.90 -14.62
N THR A 217 15.30 7.87 -14.59
CA THR A 217 15.00 6.59 -13.97
C THR A 217 14.73 6.75 -12.47
N PHE A 218 15.55 7.56 -11.81
CA PHE A 218 15.42 7.82 -10.38
C PHE A 218 14.13 8.60 -10.04
N ILE A 219 13.81 9.65 -10.82
CA ILE A 219 12.55 10.37 -10.71
C ILE A 219 11.37 9.42 -10.95
N SER A 220 11.47 8.52 -11.93
CA SER A 220 10.44 7.52 -12.24
C SER A 220 10.17 6.57 -11.07
N ILE A 221 11.25 6.09 -10.41
CA ILE A 221 11.14 5.23 -9.22
C ILE A 221 10.54 5.99 -8.05
N ILE A 222 11.03 7.20 -7.77
CA ILE A 222 10.48 8.04 -6.69
C ILE A 222 9.00 8.32 -6.95
N ALA A 223 8.64 8.87 -8.12
CA ALA A 223 7.26 9.19 -8.44
C ALA A 223 6.34 7.96 -8.33
N GLY A 224 6.77 6.81 -8.86
CA GLY A 224 6.01 5.57 -8.77
C GLY A 224 5.83 5.05 -7.34
N THR A 225 6.79 5.30 -6.45
CA THR A 225 6.75 4.83 -5.06
C THR A 225 6.09 5.83 -4.10
N THR A 226 6.20 7.13 -4.36
CA THR A 226 5.70 8.21 -3.49
C THR A 226 4.29 8.68 -3.78
N PHE A 227 3.69 8.31 -4.93
CA PHE A 227 2.30 8.68 -5.17
C PHE A 227 1.35 8.02 -4.16
N PRO A 228 0.31 8.75 -3.70
CA PRO A 228 -0.76 8.18 -2.89
C PRO A 228 -1.38 6.96 -3.58
N GLY A 229 -1.80 5.97 -2.77
CA GLY A 229 -2.35 4.71 -3.26
C GLY A 229 -3.52 4.90 -4.23
N ASP A 230 -4.44 5.81 -3.90
CA ASP A 230 -5.64 6.05 -4.70
C ASP A 230 -5.30 6.61 -6.10
N THR A 231 -4.39 7.57 -6.18
CA THR A 231 -3.90 8.11 -7.45
C THR A 231 -3.19 7.04 -8.28
N LYS A 232 -2.37 6.20 -7.64
CA LYS A 232 -1.69 5.09 -8.33
C LYS A 232 -2.71 4.10 -8.91
N ASN A 233 -3.74 3.75 -8.14
CA ASN A 233 -4.77 2.82 -8.58
C ASN A 233 -5.58 3.41 -9.75
N GLN A 234 -5.96 4.68 -9.67
CA GLN A 234 -6.66 5.37 -10.76
C GLN A 234 -5.85 5.32 -12.06
N VAL A 235 -4.55 5.68 -12.02
CA VAL A 235 -3.68 5.63 -13.21
C VAL A 235 -3.56 4.19 -13.72
N SER A 236 -3.43 3.21 -12.83
CA SER A 236 -3.35 1.80 -13.25
C SER A 236 -4.64 1.33 -13.94
N ASP A 237 -5.80 1.77 -13.46
CA ASP A 237 -7.09 1.35 -14.00
C ASP A 237 -7.40 2.05 -15.33
N GLU A 238 -7.07 3.34 -15.45
CA GLU A 238 -7.09 4.05 -16.74
C GLU A 238 -6.21 3.34 -17.77
N VAL A 239 -4.98 2.94 -17.41
CA VAL A 239 -4.10 2.23 -18.36
C VAL A 239 -4.69 0.87 -18.75
N LYS A 240 -5.20 0.08 -17.78
CA LYS A 240 -5.84 -1.22 -18.07
C LYS A 240 -7.04 -1.09 -19.01
N THR A 241 -7.89 -0.08 -18.81
CA THR A 241 -9.08 0.13 -19.66
C THR A 241 -8.70 0.46 -21.11
N HIS A 242 -7.61 1.18 -21.35
CA HIS A 242 -7.08 1.44 -22.69
C HIS A 242 -6.51 0.19 -23.37
N PHE A 243 -5.83 -0.69 -22.62
CA PHE A 243 -5.33 -1.96 -23.16
C PHE A 243 -6.45 -2.96 -23.48
N HIS A 244 -7.50 -3.01 -22.65
CA HIS A 244 -8.65 -3.89 -22.88
C HIS A 244 -9.54 -3.44 -24.03
N THR A 245 -9.60 -2.15 -24.32
CA THR A 245 -10.35 -1.63 -25.50
C THR A 245 -9.63 -1.89 -26.83
N GLN A 246 -8.33 -2.21 -26.81
CA GLN A 246 -7.53 -2.51 -28.02
C GLN A 246 -7.24 -3.99 -28.25
N SER A 247 -7.48 -4.88 -27.29
CA SER A 247 -7.19 -6.31 -27.43
C SER A 247 -8.46 -7.16 -27.35
N GLU A 248 -8.84 -7.76 -28.48
CA GLU A 248 -9.68 -8.96 -28.44
C GLU A 248 -8.93 -10.03 -27.64
N SER A 249 -9.57 -10.49 -26.57
CA SER A 249 -9.05 -11.43 -25.57
C SER A 249 -8.06 -12.47 -26.11
N PRO A 250 -6.97 -12.72 -25.37
CA PRO A 250 -6.49 -14.08 -25.17
C PRO A 250 -6.93 -14.56 -23.78
N LYS A 251 -7.69 -15.66 -23.78
CA LYS A 251 -7.69 -16.66 -22.72
C LYS A 251 -6.25 -17.12 -22.50
N ALA A 252 -5.49 -16.41 -21.68
CA ALA A 252 -4.23 -16.87 -21.14
C ALA A 252 -4.05 -16.22 -19.77
N THR A 253 -4.08 -17.07 -18.76
CA THR A 253 -3.91 -16.84 -17.33
C THR A 253 -2.52 -16.27 -17.02
N ILE A 254 -2.20 -15.07 -17.51
CA ILE A 254 -1.05 -14.32 -17.02
C ILE A 254 -1.58 -13.03 -16.42
N LEU A 255 -1.79 -13.13 -15.11
CA LEU A 255 -2.17 -12.09 -14.17
C LEU A 255 -1.03 -11.07 -14.07
N TRP A 256 -0.76 -10.33 -15.14
CA TRP A 256 0.25 -9.28 -15.13
C TRP A 256 -0.29 -8.10 -14.33
N ASP A 257 0.05 -8.06 -13.05
CA ASP A 257 -0.10 -6.85 -12.24
C ASP A 257 0.86 -5.79 -12.81
N LEU A 258 0.29 -4.79 -13.47
CA LEU A 258 1.00 -3.68 -14.10
C LEU A 258 1.98 -3.00 -13.13
N SER A 259 1.62 -2.94 -11.84
CA SER A 259 2.50 -2.43 -10.79
C SER A 259 3.78 -3.25 -10.71
N LYS A 260 3.70 -4.58 -10.69
CA LYS A 260 4.87 -5.45 -10.56
C LYS A 260 5.78 -5.38 -11.78
N ILE A 261 5.23 -5.26 -12.99
CA ILE A 261 6.00 -5.03 -14.22
C ILE A 261 6.77 -3.71 -14.12
N TRP A 262 6.10 -2.64 -13.69
CA TRP A 262 6.72 -1.33 -13.58
C TRP A 262 7.91 -1.33 -12.60
N HIS A 263 7.72 -1.94 -11.43
CA HIS A 263 8.76 -2.14 -10.42
C HIS A 263 9.97 -2.88 -11.02
N PHE A 264 9.73 -4.06 -11.62
CA PHE A 264 10.77 -4.85 -12.27
C PHE A 264 11.54 -4.08 -13.35
N CYS A 265 10.82 -3.46 -14.30
CA CYS A 265 11.42 -2.76 -15.43
C CYS A 265 12.21 -1.52 -15.00
N SER A 266 11.70 -0.76 -14.03
CA SER A 266 12.37 0.45 -13.52
C SER A 266 13.70 0.09 -12.85
N PHE A 267 13.70 -0.96 -12.03
CA PHE A 267 14.93 -1.41 -11.38
C PHE A 267 15.88 -2.14 -12.32
N LEU A 268 15.38 -2.86 -13.34
CA LEU A 268 16.22 -3.42 -14.40
C LEU A 268 16.97 -2.33 -15.16
N LEU A 269 16.27 -1.25 -15.55
CA LEU A 269 16.88 -0.10 -16.19
C LEU A 269 17.92 0.56 -15.28
N LEU A 270 17.60 0.74 -13.99
CA LEU A 270 18.53 1.26 -13.00
C LEU A 270 19.80 0.39 -12.92
N GLY A 271 19.65 -0.94 -12.83
CA GLY A 271 20.76 -1.88 -12.74
C GLY A 271 21.68 -1.80 -13.97
N LEU A 272 21.10 -1.71 -15.17
CA LEU A 272 21.86 -1.52 -16.42
C LEU A 272 22.68 -0.21 -16.38
N ILE A 273 22.05 0.91 -16.02
CA ILE A 273 22.68 2.24 -16.00
C ILE A 273 23.82 2.27 -14.97
N ILE A 274 23.55 1.83 -13.74
CA ILE A 274 24.54 1.86 -12.67
C ILE A 274 25.72 0.94 -13.01
N ALA A 275 25.49 -0.27 -13.55
CA ALA A 275 26.57 -1.16 -13.95
C ALA A 275 27.46 -0.56 -15.05
N LEU A 276 26.87 0.15 -16.02
CA LEU A 276 27.62 0.86 -17.06
C LEU A 276 28.42 2.05 -16.51
N MET A 277 27.86 2.78 -15.54
CA MET A 277 28.53 3.93 -14.92
C MET A 277 29.59 3.51 -13.89
N MET A 278 29.47 2.32 -13.29
CA MET A 278 30.30 1.85 -12.18
C MET A 278 31.21 0.67 -12.55
N THR A 279 31.70 0.60 -13.79
CA THR A 279 32.56 -0.49 -14.28
C THR A 279 33.86 -0.70 -13.50
N GLN A 280 34.34 0.32 -12.77
CA GLN A 280 35.57 0.27 -11.96
C GLN A 280 35.33 0.00 -10.48
N GLU A 281 34.06 -0.04 -10.04
CA GLU A 281 33.70 -0.24 -8.65
C GLU A 281 33.45 -1.73 -8.37
N PRO A 282 33.67 -2.20 -7.13
CA PRO A 282 33.42 -3.59 -6.80
C PRO A 282 31.93 -3.91 -6.95
N LEU A 283 31.63 -5.09 -7.51
CA LEU A 283 30.26 -5.58 -7.73
C LEU A 283 29.39 -5.49 -6.47
N SER A 284 29.97 -5.76 -5.29
CA SER A 284 29.29 -5.66 -4.01
C SER A 284 28.71 -4.27 -3.74
N ARG A 285 29.39 -3.21 -4.19
CA ARG A 285 28.92 -1.83 -4.04
C ARG A 285 27.75 -1.55 -4.97
N VAL A 286 27.83 -2.01 -6.21
CA VAL A 286 26.75 -1.87 -7.21
C VAL A 286 25.47 -2.58 -6.74
N ILE A 287 25.61 -3.82 -6.27
CA ILE A 287 24.50 -4.59 -5.69
C ILE A 287 23.92 -3.87 -4.46
N PHE A 288 24.77 -3.37 -3.57
CA PHE A 288 24.32 -2.65 -2.38
C PHE A 288 23.46 -1.42 -2.72
N ILE A 289 23.78 -0.67 -3.77
CA ILE A 289 23.01 0.50 -4.19
C ILE A 289 21.61 0.11 -4.65
N VAL A 290 21.50 -0.88 -5.53
CA VAL A 290 20.22 -1.39 -6.03
C VAL A 290 19.37 -1.89 -4.87
N PHE A 291 19.96 -2.69 -3.98
CA PHE A 291 19.28 -3.26 -2.82
C PHE A 291 18.81 -2.17 -1.85
N SER A 292 19.68 -1.19 -1.55
CA SER A 292 19.36 -0.09 -0.65
C SER A 292 18.27 0.81 -1.22
N LEU A 293 18.24 0.99 -2.55
CA LEU A 293 17.18 1.76 -3.20
C LEU A 293 15.84 1.03 -3.07
N GLY A 294 15.76 -0.25 -3.46
CA GLY A 294 14.52 -1.02 -3.39
C GLY A 294 14.00 -1.18 -1.96
N ALA A 295 14.88 -1.51 -1.02
CA ALA A 295 14.51 -1.62 0.39
C ALA A 295 14.11 -0.26 0.97
N GLY A 296 14.84 0.80 0.63
CA GLY A 296 14.55 2.15 1.11
C GLY A 296 13.22 2.69 0.58
N THR A 297 12.88 2.42 -0.69
CA THR A 297 11.59 2.85 -1.25
C THR A 297 10.40 2.13 -0.62
N GLU A 298 10.54 0.84 -0.30
CA GLU A 298 9.52 0.12 0.45
C GLU A 298 9.41 0.62 1.90
N LEU A 299 10.53 0.88 2.58
CA LEU A 299 10.50 1.45 3.93
C LEU A 299 9.91 2.86 3.97
N ALA A 300 10.18 3.69 2.96
CA ALA A 300 9.58 5.01 2.85
C ALA A 300 8.05 4.94 2.65
N GLN A 301 7.53 3.89 2.01
CA GLN A 301 6.08 3.69 1.82
C GLN A 301 5.29 3.50 3.12
N LEU A 302 5.94 3.13 4.23
CA LEU A 302 5.30 3.13 5.56
C LEU A 302 4.70 4.49 5.93
N TYR A 303 5.23 5.57 5.36
CA TYR A 303 4.84 6.94 5.64
C TYR A 303 4.01 7.59 4.52
N ILE A 304 3.65 6.82 3.49
CA ILE A 304 2.89 7.32 2.32
C ILE A 304 1.46 6.80 2.42
N GLU A 305 0.50 7.72 2.38
CA GLU A 305 -0.92 7.41 2.53
C GLU A 305 -1.43 6.45 1.44
N GLY A 306 -2.18 5.44 1.86
CA GLY A 306 -2.74 4.42 0.96
C GLY A 306 -1.72 3.46 0.36
N ARG A 307 -0.44 3.53 0.73
CA ARG A 307 0.58 2.55 0.31
C ARG A 307 0.79 1.54 1.43
N THR A 308 1.01 0.29 1.04
CA THR A 308 1.40 -0.78 1.95
C THR A 308 2.73 -1.34 1.43
N PRO A 309 3.79 -1.34 2.26
CA PRO A 309 5.05 -1.92 1.84
C PRO A 309 4.86 -3.42 1.65
N LEU A 310 5.30 -3.93 0.50
CA LEU A 310 5.20 -5.33 0.19
C LEU A 310 6.60 -5.90 0.06
N VAL A 311 6.90 -6.90 0.88
CA VAL A 311 8.16 -7.65 0.80
C VAL A 311 8.38 -8.20 -0.62
N THR A 312 7.29 -8.53 -1.33
CA THR A 312 7.34 -8.96 -2.73
C THR A 312 7.84 -7.86 -3.67
N ASP A 313 7.47 -6.59 -3.44
CA ASP A 313 7.91 -5.47 -4.29
C ASP A 313 9.41 -5.22 -4.13
N PHE A 314 9.89 -5.25 -2.89
CA PHE A 314 11.33 -5.25 -2.62
C PHE A 314 12.09 -6.35 -3.40
N PHE A 315 11.58 -7.59 -3.40
CA PHE A 315 12.25 -8.68 -4.12
C PHE A 315 12.20 -8.49 -5.65
N ILE A 316 11.08 -8.00 -6.18
CA ILE A 316 10.93 -7.73 -7.61
C ILE A 316 11.91 -6.64 -8.06
N ASP A 317 12.02 -5.57 -7.27
CA ASP A 317 12.96 -4.48 -7.49
C ASP A 317 14.42 -4.99 -7.45
N ALA A 318 14.77 -5.78 -6.44
CA ALA A 318 16.10 -6.37 -6.31
C ALA A 318 16.44 -7.30 -7.48
N ILE A 319 15.51 -8.18 -7.90
CA ILE A 319 15.71 -9.10 -9.02
C ILE A 319 15.90 -8.33 -10.32
N GLY A 320 15.04 -7.33 -10.60
CA GLY A 320 15.17 -6.49 -11.78
C GLY A 320 16.55 -5.86 -11.88
N GLY A 321 16.99 -5.18 -10.81
CA GLY A 321 18.30 -4.52 -10.81
C GLY A 321 19.49 -5.48 -10.87
N ILE A 322 19.43 -6.65 -10.21
CA ILE A 322 20.47 -7.67 -10.32
C ILE A 322 20.58 -8.21 -11.75
N ILE A 323 19.45 -8.49 -12.41
CA ILE A 323 19.45 -8.92 -13.82
C ILE A 323 20.08 -7.86 -14.71
N GLY A 324 19.73 -6.58 -14.51
CA GLY A 324 20.36 -5.47 -15.23
C GLY A 324 21.88 -5.45 -15.06
N ILE A 325 22.37 -5.64 -13.84
CA ILE A 325 23.82 -5.72 -13.56
C ILE A 325 24.47 -6.91 -14.27
N ILE A 326 23.85 -8.09 -14.20
CA ILE A 326 24.37 -9.32 -14.82
C ILE A 326 24.49 -9.17 -16.34
N LEU A 327 23.48 -8.59 -17.00
CA LEU A 327 23.48 -8.40 -18.45
C LEU A 327 24.67 -7.56 -18.92
N ILE A 328 24.98 -6.47 -18.22
CA ILE A 328 26.16 -5.64 -18.55
C ILE A 328 27.46 -6.40 -18.31
N ASN A 329 27.58 -7.12 -17.20
CA ASN A 329 28.80 -7.87 -16.88
C ASN A 329 29.09 -8.96 -17.91
N ILE A 330 28.06 -9.72 -18.34
CA ILE A 330 28.21 -10.74 -19.39
C ILE A 330 28.68 -10.10 -20.71
N PHE A 331 28.07 -8.99 -21.10
CA PHE A 331 28.44 -8.29 -22.34
C PHE A 331 29.87 -7.73 -22.28
N TYR A 332 30.27 -7.19 -21.13
CA TYR A 332 31.62 -6.68 -20.89
C TYR A 332 32.69 -7.78 -20.95
N ILE A 333 32.43 -8.93 -20.31
CA ILE A 333 33.33 -10.09 -20.35
C ILE A 333 33.49 -10.60 -21.79
N LYS A 334 32.37 -10.74 -22.53
CA LYS A 334 32.39 -11.18 -23.92
C LYS A 334 33.21 -10.24 -24.81
N HIS A 335 32.96 -8.93 -24.71
CA HIS A 335 33.67 -7.93 -25.52
C HIS A 335 35.18 -7.87 -25.25
N ASN A 336 35.61 -8.11 -24.00
CA ASN A 336 37.05 -8.16 -23.68
C ASN A 336 37.71 -9.50 -24.01
N SER A 337 36.94 -10.60 -24.06
CA SER A 337 37.46 -11.91 -24.49
C SER A 337 37.72 -11.96 -26.00
N ASP A 338 36.99 -11.14 -26.78
CA ASP A 338 37.14 -11.03 -28.23
C ASP A 338 38.26 -10.06 -28.65
N LYS A 339 38.95 -9.39 -27.72
CA LYS A 339 40.10 -8.54 -28.04
C LYS A 339 41.38 -9.39 -28.11
N PRO A 340 42.08 -9.43 -29.26
CA PRO A 340 43.37 -10.11 -29.35
C PRO A 340 44.35 -9.50 -28.35
N SER A 341 45.05 -10.37 -27.63
CA SER A 341 46.16 -10.01 -26.76
C SER A 341 47.30 -9.52 -27.65
N TYR A 342 47.48 -8.20 -27.73
CA TYR A 342 48.64 -7.58 -28.39
C TYR A 342 49.70 -7.22 -27.37
#